data_AF-A0A1N7AKL7-F1
#
_entry.id   AF-A0A1N7AKL7-F1
#
_cell.length_a   1.000
_cell.length_b   1.000
_cell.length_c   1.000
_cell.angle_alpha   90.00
_cell.angle_beta   90.00
_cell.angle_gamma   90.00
#
_symmetry.space_group_name_H-M   'P 1'
#
loop_
_entity.id
_entity.type
_entity.pdbx_description
1 polymer ?
#
loop_
_entity_poly.entity_id
_entity_poly.type
_entity_poly.pdbx_seq_one_letter_code
_entity_poly.pdbx_strand_id
1 'polypeptide(L)'
;MIHLSALDAARLLDKHPKAKQAVNKVRKAEQFNNLHSKVLAQLHGLPEPATELLFHPKRKWRMDFAWPVQMIALEVHGGIHSGGRHTRGAGFVGDRAKMNEATLLGWTVIEVTPEQVQNGQMREWLNRAFSNHNK
;
A
#
# COMPACT_ATOMS: atom_id res chain seq x y z
N MET A 1 -5.61 -38.68 -13.96
CA MET A 1 -5.41 -37.36 -13.30
C MET A 1 -6.55 -36.47 -13.79
N ILE A 2 -7.46 -36.03 -12.91
CA ILE A 2 -8.56 -35.15 -13.34
C ILE A 2 -7.97 -33.77 -13.58
N HIS A 3 -7.93 -33.33 -14.84
CA HIS A 3 -7.50 -31.98 -15.19
C HIS A 3 -8.71 -31.05 -15.12
N LEU A 4 -8.81 -30.26 -14.06
CA LEU A 4 -9.89 -29.29 -13.90
C LEU A 4 -9.48 -27.99 -14.62
N SER A 5 -10.33 -27.49 -15.52
CA SER A 5 -10.08 -26.19 -16.16
C SER A 5 -10.29 -25.04 -15.16
N ALA A 6 -9.71 -23.87 -15.43
CA ALA A 6 -9.94 -22.68 -14.60
C ALA A 6 -11.43 -22.28 -14.55
N LEU A 7 -12.16 -22.50 -15.65
CA LEU A 7 -13.60 -22.23 -15.73
C LEU A 7 -14.40 -23.21 -14.87
N ASP A 8 -14.05 -24.50 -14.89
CA ASP A 8 -14.74 -25.52 -14.08
C ASP A 8 -14.43 -25.36 -12.59
N ALA A 9 -13.20 -24.96 -12.25
CA ALA A 9 -12.84 -24.57 -10.89
C ALA A 9 -13.66 -23.37 -10.41
N ALA A 10 -13.84 -22.34 -11.26
CA ALA A 10 -14.65 -21.18 -10.91
C ALA A 10 -16.13 -21.55 -10.68
N ARG A 11 -16.72 -22.36 -11.56
CA ARG A 11 -18.09 -22.87 -11.42
C ARG A 11 -18.27 -23.73 -10.16
N LEU A 12 -17.26 -24.51 -9.79
CA LEU A 12 -17.28 -25.31 -8.58
C LEU A 12 -17.26 -24.41 -7.32
N LEU A 13 -16.41 -23.38 -7.31
CA LEU A 13 -16.34 -22.43 -6.19
C LEU A 13 -17.64 -21.65 -5.98
N ASP A 14 -18.37 -21.32 -7.05
CA ASP A 14 -19.67 -20.62 -6.94
C ASP A 14 -20.71 -21.43 -6.16
N LYS A 15 -20.67 -22.77 -6.25
CA LYS A 15 -21.55 -23.66 -5.48
C LYS A 15 -21.13 -23.82 -4.01
N HIS A 16 -19.94 -23.35 -3.64
CA HIS A 16 -19.36 -23.51 -2.31
C HIS A 16 -18.89 -22.17 -1.73
N PRO A 17 -19.80 -21.35 -1.15
CA PRO A 17 -19.50 -19.97 -0.76
C PRO A 17 -18.39 -19.85 0.30
N LYS A 18 -18.31 -20.80 1.25
CA LYS A 18 -17.22 -20.85 2.24
C LYS A 18 -15.87 -21.11 1.58
N ALA A 19 -15.80 -22.03 0.61
CA ALA A 19 -14.58 -22.31 -0.14
C ALA A 19 -14.18 -21.10 -1.00
N LYS A 20 -15.14 -20.46 -1.68
CA LYS A 20 -14.92 -19.22 -2.44
C LYS A 20 -14.36 -18.10 -1.57
N GLN A 21 -14.88 -17.93 -0.35
CA GLN A 21 -14.38 -16.93 0.59
C GLN A 21 -12.94 -17.23 1.02
N ALA A 22 -12.62 -18.49 1.33
CA ALA A 22 -11.28 -18.92 1.69
C ALA A 22 -10.27 -18.68 0.56
N VAL A 23 -10.61 -19.07 -0.67
CA VAL A 23 -9.76 -18.83 -1.87
C VAL A 23 -9.53 -17.34 -2.09
N ASN A 24 -10.58 -16.51 -1.98
CA ASN A 24 -10.44 -15.06 -2.11
C ASN A 24 -9.54 -14.45 -1.03
N LYS A 25 -9.57 -14.98 0.21
CA LYS A 25 -8.68 -14.54 1.28
C LYS A 25 -7.22 -14.86 0.96
N VAL A 26 -6.94 -16.06 0.48
CA VAL A 26 -5.59 -16.49 0.07
C VAL A 26 -5.08 -15.62 -1.08
N ARG A 27 -5.88 -15.45 -2.15
CA ARG A 27 -5.51 -14.61 -3.30
C ARG A 27 -5.21 -13.16 -2.91
N LYS A 28 -5.97 -12.59 -1.96
CA LYS A 28 -5.70 -11.24 -1.43
C LYS A 28 -4.39 -11.18 -0.65
N ALA A 29 -4.10 -12.20 0.16
CA ALA A 29 -2.84 -12.28 0.89
C ALA A 29 -1.64 -12.41 -0.05
N GLU A 30 -1.75 -13.25 -1.10
CA GLU A 30 -0.72 -13.35 -2.14
C GLU A 30 -0.51 -12.04 -2.89
N GLN A 31 -1.61 -11.36 -3.25
CA GLN A 31 -1.53 -10.04 -3.91
C GLN A 31 -0.84 -9.01 -3.01
N PHE A 32 -1.18 -8.98 -1.72
CA PHE A 32 -0.52 -8.12 -0.73
C PHE A 32 0.97 -8.44 -0.62
N ASN A 33 1.34 -9.71 -0.45
CA ASN A 33 2.73 -10.15 -0.34
C ASN A 33 3.54 -9.77 -1.60
N ASN A 34 2.97 -9.98 -2.79
CA ASN A 34 3.62 -9.61 -4.05
C ASN A 34 3.86 -8.10 -4.13
N LEU A 35 2.85 -7.28 -3.80
CA LEU A 35 3.01 -5.83 -3.77
C LEU A 35 4.06 -5.40 -2.74
N HIS A 36 4.00 -5.95 -1.54
CA HIS A 36 4.95 -5.65 -0.46
C HIS A 36 6.39 -5.99 -0.87
N SER A 37 6.64 -7.16 -1.44
CA SER A 37 7.98 -7.53 -1.93
C SER A 37 8.50 -6.59 -3.02
N LYS A 38 7.64 -6.10 -3.92
CA LYS A 38 8.02 -5.11 -4.93
C LYS A 38 8.37 -3.76 -4.33
N VAL A 39 7.63 -3.34 -3.31
CA VAL A 39 7.95 -2.12 -2.55
C VAL A 39 9.32 -2.27 -1.91
N LEU A 40 9.56 -3.34 -1.14
CA LEU A 40 10.85 -3.58 -0.49
C LEU A 40 12.01 -3.62 -1.49
N ALA A 41 11.84 -4.27 -2.64
CA ALA A 41 12.86 -4.31 -3.68
C ALA A 41 13.21 -2.90 -4.19
N GLN A 42 12.23 -2.00 -4.30
CA GLN A 42 12.46 -0.62 -4.69
C GLN A 42 12.97 0.28 -3.57
N LEU A 43 12.85 -0.10 -2.31
CA LEU A 43 13.45 0.63 -1.19
C LEU A 43 14.95 0.33 -1.04
N HIS A 44 15.43 -0.79 -1.61
CA HIS A 44 16.83 -1.16 -1.57
C HIS A 44 17.76 -0.01 -2.03
N GLY A 45 18.80 0.28 -1.24
CA GLY A 45 19.74 1.36 -1.51
C GLY A 45 19.26 2.77 -1.12
N LEU A 46 18.08 2.90 -0.50
CA LEU A 46 17.72 4.07 0.29
C LEU A 46 18.12 3.84 1.76
N PRO A 47 18.15 4.89 2.61
CA PRO A 47 18.26 4.68 4.06
C PRO A 47 17.18 3.73 4.56
N GLU A 48 17.45 2.98 5.64
CA GLU A 48 16.47 2.07 6.21
C GLU A 48 15.26 2.87 6.76
N PRO A 49 14.02 2.57 6.30
CA PRO A 49 12.83 3.23 6.81
C PRO A 49 12.36 2.64 8.14
N ALA A 50 11.74 3.47 8.97
CA ALA A 50 10.84 3.00 10.03
C ALA A 50 9.52 2.53 9.40
N THR A 51 9.04 1.35 9.78
CA THR A 51 7.74 0.83 9.34
C THR A 51 6.65 1.11 10.36
N GLU A 52 5.41 1.32 9.91
CA GLU A 52 4.23 1.55 10.76
C GLU A 52 4.44 2.69 11.79
N LEU A 53 5.15 3.74 11.39
CA LEU A 53 5.56 4.82 12.29
C LEU A 53 4.35 5.63 12.76
N LEU A 54 4.10 5.64 14.07
CA LEU A 54 3.14 6.55 14.69
C LEU A 54 3.67 8.00 14.61
N PHE A 55 3.17 8.79 13.66
CA PHE A 55 3.69 10.15 13.41
C PHE A 55 2.87 11.26 14.08
N HIS A 56 1.58 11.01 14.37
CA HIS A 56 0.68 12.04 14.85
C HIS A 56 0.59 12.03 16.39
N PRO A 57 0.71 13.18 17.08
CA PRO A 57 0.78 13.23 18.56
C PRO A 57 -0.52 12.79 19.26
N LYS A 58 -1.69 13.08 18.68
CA LYS A 58 -3.01 12.76 19.25
C LYS A 58 -3.71 11.55 18.60
N ARG A 59 -3.55 11.38 17.28
CA ARG A 59 -4.23 10.33 16.50
C ARG A 59 -3.30 9.14 16.36
N LYS A 60 -3.84 7.92 16.39
CA LYS A 60 -3.05 6.67 16.25
C LYS A 60 -2.67 6.35 14.78
N TRP A 61 -2.49 7.37 13.94
CA TRP A 61 -2.16 7.17 12.53
C TRP A 61 -0.72 6.77 12.33
N ARG A 62 -0.50 5.85 11.39
CA ARG A 62 0.81 5.27 11.08
C ARG A 62 1.16 5.51 9.64
N MET A 63 2.45 5.68 9.36
CA MET A 63 2.99 5.66 8.01
C MET A 63 3.51 4.27 7.68
N ASP A 64 3.20 3.76 6.49
CA ASP A 64 3.66 2.43 6.06
C ASP A 64 5.20 2.35 6.13
N PHE A 65 5.86 3.36 5.58
CA PHE A 65 7.31 3.56 5.67
C PHE A 65 7.62 5.05 5.90
N ALA A 66 8.63 5.33 6.72
CA ALA A 66 9.02 6.70 7.04
C ALA A 66 10.51 6.84 7.30
N TRP A 67 11.04 8.02 6.99
CA TRP A 67 12.40 8.47 7.27
C TRP A 67 12.32 9.72 8.15
N PRO A 68 12.26 9.57 9.50
CA PRO A 68 11.95 10.67 10.41
C PRO A 68 12.96 11.81 10.37
N VAL A 69 14.24 11.50 10.14
CA VAL A 69 15.31 12.50 10.06
C VAL A 69 15.08 13.45 8.88
N GLN A 70 14.63 12.91 7.75
CA GLN A 70 14.34 13.66 6.53
C GLN A 70 12.90 14.18 6.48
N MET A 71 12.02 13.80 7.41
CA MET A 71 10.59 14.07 7.34
C MET A 71 9.95 13.61 6.02
N ILE A 72 10.39 12.46 5.50
CA ILE A 72 9.81 11.82 4.29
C ILE A 72 9.02 10.59 4.69
N ALA A 73 7.88 10.36 4.06
CA ALA A 73 7.08 9.15 4.24
C ALA A 73 6.61 8.57 2.91
N LEU A 74 6.34 7.26 2.89
CA LEU A 74 5.74 6.54 1.79
C LEU A 74 4.47 5.84 2.28
N GLU A 75 3.36 6.07 1.58
CA GLU A 75 2.06 5.41 1.79
C GLU A 75 1.66 4.65 0.54
N VAL A 76 1.37 3.37 0.68
CA VAL A 76 1.01 2.48 -0.43
C VAL A 76 -0.49 2.17 -0.39
N HIS A 77 -1.25 2.86 -1.23
CA HIS A 77 -2.70 2.70 -1.33
C HIS A 77 -3.10 1.45 -2.12
N GLY A 78 -3.15 0.30 -1.44
CA GLY A 78 -3.63 -0.94 -2.02
C GLY A 78 -5.15 -0.98 -2.24
N GLY A 79 -5.61 -1.80 -3.19
CA GLY A 79 -7.04 -2.13 -3.34
C GLY A 79 -7.93 -0.97 -3.80
N ILE A 80 -7.38 0.04 -4.48
CA ILE A 80 -8.08 1.23 -4.99
C ILE A 80 -9.17 0.95 -6.05
N HIS A 81 -9.29 -0.30 -6.53
CA HIS A 81 -10.36 -0.74 -7.44
C HIS A 81 -11.30 -1.78 -6.79
N SER A 82 -11.16 -2.05 -5.50
CA SER A 82 -11.84 -3.17 -4.83
C SER A 82 -13.19 -2.83 -4.18
N GLY A 83 -13.64 -1.57 -4.21
CA GLY A 83 -14.82 -1.13 -3.45
C GLY A 83 -14.62 -1.18 -1.93
N GLY A 84 -13.36 -1.27 -1.48
CA GLY A 84 -12.96 -1.40 -0.08
C GLY A 84 -12.88 -0.07 0.67
N ARG A 85 -12.23 -0.08 1.83
CA ARG A 85 -12.08 1.10 2.71
C ARG A 85 -11.57 2.33 1.96
N HIS A 86 -10.52 2.18 1.14
CA HIS A 86 -9.86 3.29 0.45
C HIS A 86 -10.70 3.93 -0.67
N THR A 87 -11.76 3.27 -1.14
CA THR A 87 -12.66 3.82 -2.17
C THR A 87 -14.04 4.19 -1.64
N ARG A 88 -14.38 3.80 -0.41
CA ARG A 88 -15.61 4.22 0.26
C ARG A 88 -15.43 5.63 0.83
N GLY A 89 -16.45 6.48 0.69
CA GLY A 89 -16.37 7.90 1.04
C GLY A 89 -15.81 8.18 2.44
N ALA A 90 -16.26 7.46 3.47
CA ALA A 90 -15.76 7.64 4.83
C ALA A 90 -14.27 7.30 4.99
N GLY A 91 -13.79 6.25 4.32
CA GLY A 91 -12.38 5.86 4.37
C GLY A 91 -11.52 6.87 3.60
N PHE A 92 -11.95 7.26 2.41
CA PHE A 92 -11.28 8.29 1.61
C PHE A 92 -11.13 9.61 2.37
N VAL A 93 -12.20 10.11 3.00
CA VAL A 93 -12.16 11.35 3.81
C VAL A 93 -11.16 11.22 4.97
N GLY A 94 -11.15 10.07 5.65
CA GLY A 94 -10.19 9.80 6.72
C GLY A 94 -8.74 9.76 6.25
N ASP A 95 -8.49 9.17 5.07
CA ASP A 95 -7.15 9.12 4.49
C ASP A 95 -6.69 10.53 4.08
N ARG A 96 -7.55 11.38 3.52
CA ARG A 96 -7.22 12.79 3.24
C ARG A 96 -6.90 13.59 4.50
N ALA A 97 -7.67 13.41 5.57
CA ALA A 97 -7.38 14.05 6.86
C ALA A 97 -6.01 13.63 7.42
N LYS A 98 -5.67 12.32 7.32
CA LYS A 98 -4.37 11.79 7.72
C LYS A 98 -3.22 12.45 6.94
N MET A 99 -3.36 12.57 5.63
CA MET A 99 -2.32 13.15 4.77
C MET A 99 -2.14 14.65 5.02
N ASN A 100 -3.24 15.40 5.15
CA ASN A 100 -3.16 16.83 5.46
C ASN A 100 -2.44 17.09 6.79
N GLU A 101 -2.75 16.31 7.82
CA GLU A 101 -2.08 16.44 9.12
C GLU A 101 -0.60 16.05 9.05
N ALA A 102 -0.23 15.06 8.24
CA ALA A 102 1.18 14.77 7.97
C ALA A 102 1.88 15.97 7.33
N THR A 103 1.28 16.58 6.30
CA THR A 103 1.80 17.79 5.67
C THR A 103 1.95 18.95 6.66
N LEU A 104 0.95 19.20 7.50
CA LEU A 104 0.99 20.27 8.51
C LEU A 104 2.08 20.02 9.57
N LEU A 105 2.42 18.77 9.85
CA LEU A 105 3.52 18.37 10.71
C LEU A 105 4.90 18.41 10.01
N GLY A 106 4.95 18.87 8.76
CA GLY A 106 6.20 19.04 8.00
C GLY A 106 6.64 17.81 7.23
N TRP A 107 5.79 16.79 7.07
CA TRP A 107 6.13 15.60 6.30
C TRP A 107 5.93 15.82 4.80
N THR A 108 6.93 15.40 4.02
CA THR A 108 6.78 15.10 2.59
C THR A 108 6.28 13.67 2.45
N VAL A 109 4.99 13.48 2.18
CA VAL A 109 4.40 12.15 1.99
C VAL A 109 4.29 11.82 0.50
N ILE A 110 4.91 10.72 0.09
CA ILE A 110 4.76 10.14 -1.25
C ILE A 110 3.65 9.09 -1.18
N GLU A 111 2.48 9.40 -1.74
CA GLU A 111 1.34 8.48 -1.83
C GLU A 111 1.39 7.73 -3.16
N VAL A 112 1.43 6.39 -3.13
CA VAL A 112 1.53 5.57 -4.35
C VAL A 112 0.46 4.50 -4.47
N THR A 113 0.12 4.13 -5.69
CA THR A 113 -0.76 3.00 -6.02
C THR A 113 0.04 1.76 -6.46
N PRO A 114 -0.56 0.57 -6.52
CA PRO A 114 0.13 -0.63 -7.01
C PRO A 114 0.68 -0.49 -8.43
N GLU A 115 0.02 0.27 -9.30
CA GLU A 115 0.45 0.56 -10.67
C GLU A 115 1.73 1.40 -10.68
N GLN A 116 1.82 2.39 -9.79
CA GLN A 116 2.99 3.28 -9.63
C GLN A 116 4.19 2.56 -8.98
N VAL A 117 3.92 1.55 -8.15
CA VAL A 117 4.95 0.60 -7.73
C VAL A 117 5.38 -0.23 -8.93
N GLN A 118 4.46 -0.80 -9.70
CA GLN A 118 4.81 -1.69 -10.82
C GLN A 118 5.61 -1.00 -11.94
N ASN A 119 5.34 0.27 -12.24
CA ASN A 119 6.00 1.01 -13.31
C ASN A 119 7.26 1.76 -12.84
N GLY A 120 7.63 1.69 -11.55
CA GLY A 120 8.83 2.32 -10.99
C GLY A 120 8.69 3.80 -10.61
N GLN A 121 7.52 4.43 -10.82
CA GLN A 121 7.29 5.83 -10.44
C GLN A 121 7.47 6.08 -8.95
N MET A 122 7.15 5.09 -8.10
CA MET A 122 7.40 5.17 -6.66
C MET A 122 8.87 5.51 -6.36
N ARG A 123 9.81 4.77 -6.96
CA ARG A 123 11.24 5.00 -6.73
C ARG A 123 11.70 6.36 -7.26
N GLU A 124 11.18 6.80 -8.40
CA GLU A 124 11.51 8.10 -8.97
C GLU A 124 11.11 9.25 -8.02
N TRP A 125 9.90 9.21 -7.47
CA TRP A 125 9.43 10.22 -6.53
C TRP A 125 10.19 10.20 -5.21
N LEU A 126 10.52 9.02 -4.68
CA LEU A 126 11.37 8.92 -3.49
C LEU A 126 12.74 9.55 -3.72
N ASN A 127 13.41 9.22 -4.84
CA ASN A 127 14.72 9.81 -5.16
C ASN A 127 14.66 11.36 -5.23
N ARG A 128 13.59 11.90 -5.81
CA ARG A 128 13.35 13.35 -5.87
C ARG A 128 13.11 13.96 -4.48
N ALA A 129 12.34 13.29 -3.63
CA ALA A 129 12.11 13.72 -2.25
C ALA A 129 13.44 13.80 -1.48
N PHE A 130 14.24 12.72 -1.51
CA PHE A 130 15.55 12.71 -0.86
C PHE A 130 16.52 13.76 -1.40
N SER A 131 16.51 14.01 -2.71
CA SER A 131 17.38 15.01 -3.34
C SER A 131 17.00 16.45 -2.95
N ASN A 132 15.72 16.74 -2.74
CA ASN A 132 15.26 18.06 -2.30
C ASN A 132 15.55 18.34 -0.82
N HIS A 133 15.64 17.31 0.01
CA HIS A 133 15.98 17.44 1.44
C HIS A 133 17.48 17.61 1.70
N ASN A 134 18.34 17.26 0.74
CA ASN A 134 19.80 17.42 0.85
C ASN A 134 20.32 18.78 0.32
N LYS A 135 19.42 19.71 0.00
CA LYS A 135 19.74 21.09 -0.39
C LYS A 135 19.60 22.02 0.80
#